data_AF-A0AAQ2G787-F1
#
_entry.id   AF-A0AAQ2G787-F1
#
_cell.length_a   1.000
_cell.length_b   1.000
_cell.length_c   1.000
_cell.angle_alpha   90.00
_cell.angle_beta   90.00
_cell.angle_gamma   90.00
#
_symmetry.space_group_name_H-M   'P 1'
#
loop_
_entity.id
_entity.type
_entity.pdbx_description
1 polymer ?
#
loop_
_entity_poly.entity_id
_entity_poly.type
_entity_poly.pdbx_seq_one_letter_code
_entity_poly.pdbx_strand_id
1 'polypeptide(L)'
;MIAIKKIDRAHFEMNGSTIVATLDAQAGDFNIKQATLRQNHSDGTFFIGMGGGFKSRAGITLPRHCETRAALLAAAVEAYRNV
;
A
#
# COMPACT_ATOMS: atom_id res chain seq x y z
N MET A 1 10.78 11.33 3.81
CA MET A 1 9.39 11.79 4.02
C MET A 1 8.47 10.96 3.13
N ILE A 2 7.34 10.48 3.67
CA ILE A 2 6.28 9.82 2.89
C ILE A 2 5.12 10.81 2.72
N ALA A 3 4.57 10.91 1.52
CA ALA A 3 3.35 11.66 1.26
C ALA A 3 2.36 10.81 0.46
N ILE A 4 1.17 10.54 1.02
CA ILE A 4 0.07 9.92 0.27
C ILE A 4 -0.53 11.00 -0.64
N LYS A 5 -0.49 10.77 -1.95
CA LYS A 5 -0.98 11.70 -2.97
C LYS A 5 -2.42 11.43 -3.35
N LYS A 6 -2.80 10.15 -3.36
CA LYS A 6 -4.15 9.68 -3.67
C LYS A 6 -4.41 8.40 -2.90
N ILE A 7 -5.62 8.24 -2.42
CA ILE A 7 -6.10 6.98 -1.88
C ILE A 7 -7.58 6.83 -2.22
N ASP A 8 -7.93 5.66 -2.73
CA ASP A 8 -9.30 5.30 -3.09
C ASP A 8 -9.68 4.03 -2.34
N ARG A 9 -10.86 4.02 -1.70
CA ARG A 9 -11.38 2.78 -1.08
C ARG A 9 -11.59 1.73 -2.16
N ALA A 10 -11.20 0.51 -1.84
CA ALA A 10 -11.39 -0.66 -2.69
C ALA A 10 -11.93 -1.80 -1.84
N HIS A 11 -12.54 -2.80 -2.47
CA HIS A 11 -12.89 -4.03 -1.79
C HIS A 11 -12.68 -5.18 -2.77
N PHE A 12 -11.54 -5.85 -2.65
CA PHE A 12 -11.21 -6.99 -3.48
C PHE A 12 -10.67 -8.12 -2.60
N GLU A 13 -11.46 -9.17 -2.44
CA GLU A 13 -11.09 -10.34 -1.65
C GLU A 13 -10.06 -11.19 -2.38
N MET A 14 -9.07 -11.67 -1.62
CA MET A 14 -8.05 -12.61 -2.06
C MET A 14 -7.94 -13.72 -1.01
N ASN A 15 -7.31 -14.84 -1.38
CA ASN A 15 -7.02 -15.90 -0.42
C ASN A 15 -6.13 -15.35 0.72
N GLY A 16 -6.70 -15.22 1.92
CA GLY A 16 -6.01 -14.78 3.14
C GLY A 16 -5.91 -13.26 3.34
N SER A 17 -6.39 -12.43 2.41
CA SER A 17 -6.42 -10.97 2.63
C SER A 17 -7.43 -10.25 1.73
N THR A 18 -7.86 -9.06 2.12
CA THR A 18 -8.71 -8.18 1.31
C THR A 18 -7.94 -6.91 0.96
N ILE A 19 -7.94 -6.50 -0.31
CA ILE A 19 -7.50 -5.15 -0.70
C ILE A 19 -8.60 -4.18 -0.29
N VAL A 20 -8.29 -3.29 0.64
CA VAL A 20 -9.24 -2.31 1.21
C VAL A 20 -9.08 -0.91 0.62
N ALA A 21 -7.93 -0.65 -0.01
CA ALA A 21 -7.69 0.60 -0.73
C ALA A 21 -6.57 0.46 -1.77
N THR A 22 -6.60 1.34 -2.76
CA THR A 22 -5.48 1.59 -3.68
C THR A 22 -4.93 2.99 -3.43
N LEU A 23 -3.62 3.17 -3.52
CA LEU A 23 -2.97 4.44 -3.23
C LEU A 23 -1.80 4.75 -4.16
N ASP A 24 -1.56 6.05 -4.33
CA ASP A 24 -0.35 6.63 -4.88
C ASP A 24 0.38 7.38 -3.78
N ALA A 25 1.70 7.22 -3.70
CA ALA A 25 2.53 7.87 -2.70
C ALA A 25 3.86 8.36 -3.28
N GLN A 26 4.48 9.30 -2.58
CA GLN A 26 5.86 9.72 -2.81
C GLN A 26 6.71 9.31 -1.60
N ALA A 27 7.85 8.67 -1.85
CA ALA A 27 8.80 8.22 -0.85
C ALA A 27 10.20 8.73 -1.21
N GLY A 28 10.59 9.88 -0.66
CA GLY A 28 11.80 10.58 -1.10
C GLY A 28 11.72 10.96 -2.58
N ASP A 29 12.69 10.49 -3.36
CA ASP A 29 12.81 10.79 -4.80
C ASP A 29 11.98 9.84 -5.69
N PHE A 30 11.30 8.85 -5.10
CA PHE A 30 10.54 7.85 -5.84
C PHE A 30 9.04 8.05 -5.71
N ASN A 31 8.34 7.88 -6.83
CA ASN A 31 6.88 7.78 -6.86
C ASN A 31 6.45 6.31 -6.85
N ILE A 32 5.52 6.00 -5.97
CA ILE A 32 4.87 4.69 -5.86
C ILE A 32 3.46 4.85 -6.44
N LYS A 33 3.16 4.08 -7.47
CA LYS A 33 1.88 4.13 -8.18
C LYS A 33 1.09 2.85 -7.96
N GLN A 34 -0.22 2.99 -7.74
CA GLN A 34 -1.16 1.89 -7.59
C GLN A 34 -0.73 0.84 -6.56
N ALA A 35 -0.18 1.29 -5.43
CA ALA A 35 0.04 0.40 -4.29
C ALA A 35 -1.31 -0.02 -3.68
N THR A 36 -1.32 -1.16 -3.03
CA THR A 36 -2.53 -1.74 -2.43
C THR A 36 -2.36 -1.79 -0.93
N LEU A 37 -3.32 -1.23 -0.19
CA LEU A 37 -3.47 -1.49 1.24
C LEU A 37 -4.32 -2.74 1.41
N ARG A 38 -3.79 -3.72 2.11
CA ARG A 38 -4.44 -5.02 2.32
C ARG A 38 -4.63 -5.29 3.79
N GLN A 39 -5.75 -5.91 4.12
CA GLN A 39 -6.05 -6.39 5.46
C GLN A 39 -5.97 -7.92 5.47
N ASN A 40 -5.15 -8.47 6.35
CA ASN A 40 -5.01 -9.90 6.53
C ASN A 40 -6.26 -10.49 7.21
N HIS A 41 -6.76 -11.62 6.72
CA HIS A 41 -7.95 -12.28 7.28
C HIS A 41 -7.67 -12.95 8.63
N SER A 42 -6.43 -13.38 8.87
CA SER A 42 -6.12 -14.15 10.09
C SER A 42 -6.08 -13.30 11.35
N ASP A 43 -5.59 -12.07 11.25
CA ASP A 43 -5.29 -11.20 12.40
C ASP A 43 -5.78 -9.75 12.21
N GLY A 44 -6.41 -9.44 11.08
CA GLY A 44 -6.90 -8.10 10.76
C GLY A 44 -5.78 -7.08 10.52
N THR A 45 -4.51 -7.48 10.49
CA THR A 45 -3.37 -6.57 10.33
C THR A 45 -3.30 -6.01 8.91
N PHE A 46 -2.81 -4.77 8.81
CA PHE A 46 -2.62 -4.13 7.51
C PHE A 46 -1.21 -4.36 6.96
N PHE A 47 -1.11 -4.52 5.64
CA PHE A 47 0.15 -4.55 4.94
C PHE A 47 0.03 -3.92 3.55
N ILE A 48 1.16 -3.45 3.02
CA ILE A 48 1.24 -2.87 1.67
C ILE A 48 1.67 -3.93 0.68
N GLY A 49 0.85 -4.12 -0.36
CA GLY A 49 1.29 -4.70 -1.63
C GLY A 49 1.85 -3.57 -2.49
N MET A 50 3.17 -3.58 -2.71
CA MET A 50 3.82 -2.59 -3.56
C MET A 50 3.34 -2.76 -4.99
N GLY A 51 2.82 -1.67 -5.55
CA GLY A 51 2.13 -1.63 -6.82
C GLY A 51 3.01 -1.90 -8.03
N GLY A 52 2.30 -2.01 -9.15
CA GLY A 52 2.71 -2.37 -10.49
C GLY A 52 1.49 -2.86 -11.29
N GLY A 53 0.50 -3.41 -10.62
CA GLY A 53 -0.62 -4.07 -11.29
C GLY A 53 -0.14 -5.22 -12.19
N PHE A 54 -1.08 -5.88 -12.87
CA PHE A 54 -0.75 -7.00 -13.77
C PHE A 54 0.06 -6.56 -15.01
N LYS A 55 0.13 -5.24 -15.28
CA LYS A 55 0.74 -4.66 -16.49
C LYS A 55 2.06 -3.91 -16.24
N SER A 56 2.43 -3.54 -15.01
CA SER A 56 3.73 -2.90 -14.79
C SER A 56 4.83 -3.93 -14.81
N ARG A 57 5.76 -3.73 -15.73
CA ARG A 57 7.04 -4.45 -15.79
C ARG A 57 8.07 -3.94 -14.78
N ALA A 58 7.75 -2.86 -14.05
CA ALA A 58 8.62 -2.23 -13.05
C ALA A 58 7.85 -2.11 -11.73
N GLY A 59 7.90 -3.16 -10.92
CA GLY A 59 7.47 -3.09 -9.53
C GLY A 59 8.59 -2.54 -8.67
N ILE A 60 8.32 -1.52 -7.87
CA ILE A 60 9.26 -1.12 -6.81
C ILE A 60 9.14 -2.16 -5.70
N THR A 61 10.22 -2.88 -5.41
CA THR A 61 10.26 -3.78 -4.26
C THR A 61 10.84 -3.04 -3.07
N LEU A 62 10.06 -2.94 -1.99
CA LEU A 62 10.59 -2.55 -0.69
C LEU A 62 10.79 -3.81 0.16
N PRO A 63 12.02 -4.11 0.61
CA PRO A 63 12.29 -5.29 1.43
C PRO A 63 11.44 -5.35 2.70
N ARG A 64 11.22 -6.58 3.18
CA ARG A 64 10.64 -6.80 4.51
C ARG A 64 11.57 -6.16 5.54
N HIS A 65 10.99 -5.50 6.55
CA HIS A 65 11.72 -4.74 7.60
C HIS A 65 12.43 -3.45 7.13
N CYS A 66 12.19 -2.97 5.91
CA CYS A 66 12.65 -1.65 5.48
C CYS A 66 11.87 -0.53 6.19
N GLU A 67 12.58 0.47 6.73
CA GLU A 67 11.97 1.65 7.39
C GLU A 67 11.01 2.39 6.45
N THR A 68 11.39 2.58 5.18
CA THR A 68 10.53 3.20 4.17
C THR A 68 9.22 2.44 3.99
N ARG A 69 9.25 1.10 4.09
CA ARG A 69 8.04 0.26 4.00
C ARG A 69 7.15 0.45 5.23
N ALA A 70 7.74 0.52 6.42
CA ALA A 70 7.00 0.75 7.67
C ALA A 70 6.36 2.15 7.68
N ALA A 71 7.11 3.18 7.29
CA ALA A 71 6.62 4.55 7.18
C ALA A 71 5.49 4.68 6.14
N LEU A 72 5.63 4.00 5.00
CA LEU A 72 4.58 3.97 3.98
C LEU A 72 3.30 3.30 4.47
N LEU A 73 3.42 2.16 5.15
CA LEU A 73 2.27 1.48 5.74
C LEU A 73 1.55 2.36 6.76
N ALA A 74 2.28 3.00 7.67
CA ALA A 74 1.70 3.89 8.66
C ALA A 74 0.92 5.04 8.01
N ALA A 75 1.53 5.73 7.05
CA ALA A 75 0.88 6.83 6.31
C ALA A 75 -0.35 6.36 5.51
N ALA A 76 -0.30 5.17 4.91
CA ALA A 76 -1.42 4.62 4.15
C ALA A 76 -2.60 4.24 5.06
N VAL A 77 -2.35 3.65 6.23
CA VAL A 77 -3.39 3.31 7.22
C VAL A 77 -4.04 4.57 7.79
N GLU A 78 -3.23 5.58 8.11
CA GLU A 78 -3.74 6.87 8.56
C GLU A 78 -4.62 7.53 7.49
N ALA A 79 -4.13 7.61 6.25
CA ALA A 79 -4.90 8.17 5.14
C ALA A 79 -6.21 7.39 4.91
N TYR A 80 -6.19 6.06 4.97
CA TYR A 80 -7.37 5.22 4.79
C TYR A 80 -8.46 5.48 5.84
N ARG A 81 -8.07 5.73 7.10
CA ARG A 81 -9.02 6.01 8.18
C ARG A 81 -9.71 7.36 8.04
N ASN A 82 -9.09 8.29 7.30
CA ASN A 82 -9.59 9.65 7.10
C ASN A 82 -10.39 9.82 5.79
N VAL A 83 -10.57 8.74 5.03
CA VAL A 83 -11.37 8.67 3.78
C VAL A 83 -12.64 7.91 4.07
#